data_AF-C6K3E3-F1
#
_entry.id   AF-C6K3E3-F1
#
_cell.length_a   1.000
_cell.length_b   1.000
_cell.length_c   1.000
_cell.angle_alpha   90.00
_cell.angle_beta   90.00
_cell.angle_gamma   90.00
#
_symmetry.space_group_name_H-M   'P 1'
#
loop_
_entity.id
_entity.type
_entity.pdbx_description
1 polymer ?
#
loop_
_entity_poly.entity_id
_entity_poly.type
_entity_poly.pdbx_seq_one_letter_code
_entity_poly.pdbx_strand_id
1 'polypeptide(L)' 'QFLRFDSDAASPRMEPRAPWAEQESPEYWEEQTGLAKDITQSFRVGLGNLR' A
#
# COMPACT_ATOMS: atom_id res chain seq x y z
N GLN A 1 10.72 -4.65 8.60
CA GLN A 1 9.61 -4.16 7.76
C GLN A 1 9.18 -2.80 8.31
N PHE A 2 9.28 -1.75 7.50
CA PHE A 2 9.09 -0.35 7.93
C PHE A 2 7.75 0.24 7.50
N LEU A 3 7.10 -0.39 6.51
CA LEU A 3 5.82 -0.01 5.95
C LEU A 3 4.93 -1.25 5.85
N ARG A 4 3.61 -1.07 5.98
CA ARG A 4 2.62 -2.11 5.74
C ARG A 4 1.49 -1.55 4.89
N PHE A 5 1.10 -2.32 3.87
CA PHE A 5 -0.17 -2.14 3.18
C PHE A 5 -1.05 -3.34 3.50
N ASP A 6 -2.29 -3.09 3.88
CA ASP A 6 -3.28 -4.13 4.12
C ASP A 6 -4.47 -3.90 3.18
N SER A 7 -4.61 -4.77 2.18
CA SER A 7 -5.67 -4.67 1.18
C SER A 7 -7.04 -5.05 1.73
N ASP A 8 -7.09 -5.84 2.81
CA ASP A 8 -8.32 -6.36 3.40
C ASP A 8 -8.85 -5.45 4.52
N ALA A 9 -8.08 -4.43 4.91
CA ALA A 9 -8.53 -3.42 5.86
C ALA A 9 -9.73 -2.62 5.31
N ALA A 10 -10.61 -2.16 6.20
CA ALA A 10 -11.79 -1.37 5.84
C ALA A 10 -11.43 -0.06 5.09
N SER A 11 -10.24 0.48 5.33
CA SER A 11 -9.66 1.57 4.56
C SER A 11 -8.20 1.23 4.24
N PRO A 12 -7.92 0.63 3.06
CA PRO A 12 -6.57 0.24 2.68
C PRO A 12 -5.70 1.48 2.48
N ARG A 13 -4.65 1.58 3.30
CA ARG A 13 -3.65 2.65 3.27
C ARG A 13 -2.27 2.12 3.62
N MET A 14 -1.25 2.87 3.23
CA MET A 14 0.11 2.59 3.66
C MET A 14 0.29 3.07 5.10
N GLU A 15 0.75 2.19 5.99
CA GLU A 15 0.95 2.47 7.40
C GLU A 15 2.44 2.36 7.79
N PRO A 16 2.99 3.33 8.52
CA PRO A 16 4.33 3.23 9.08
C PRO A 16 4.40 2.16 10.17
N ARG A 17 5.46 1.38 10.16
CA ARG A 17 5.84 0.43 11.22
C ARG A 17 7.10 0.85 11.97
N ALA A 18 7.76 1.90 11.52
CA ALA A 18 8.95 2.44 12.13
C ALA A 18 8.72 3.91 12.54
N PRO A 19 9.21 4.35 13.71
CA PRO A 19 8.96 5.70 14.23
C PRO A 19 9.47 6.83 13.32
N TRP A 20 10.50 6.56 12.51
CA TRP A 20 11.03 7.55 11.57
C TRP A 20 10.12 7.75 10.36
N ALA A 21 9.32 6.75 9.98
CA ALA A 21 8.42 6.86 8.85
C ALA A 21 7.20 7.75 9.18
N GLU A 22 6.78 7.82 10.45
CA GLU A 22 5.71 8.72 10.89
C GLU A 22 6.02 10.22 10.66
N GLN A 23 7.29 10.56 10.41
CA GLN A 23 7.72 11.93 10.11
C GLN A 23 7.50 12.35 8.65
N GLU A 24 7.16 11.40 7.76
CA GLU A 24 6.87 11.67 6.36
C GLU A 24 5.56 12.45 6.20
N SER A 25 5.52 13.32 5.20
CA SER A 25 4.37 14.19 4.95
C SER A 25 3.11 13.43 4.50
N PRO A 26 1.90 13.97 4.72
CA PRO A 26 0.66 13.35 4.25
C PRO A 26 0.65 13.05 2.74
N GLU A 27 1.28 13.89 1.93
CA GLU A 27 1.37 13.71 0.47
C GLU A 27 2.14 12.45 0.11
N TYR A 28 3.24 12.16 0.82
CA TYR A 28 4.01 10.92 0.65
C TYR A 28 3.11 9.71 0.95
N TRP A 29 2.35 9.77 2.03
CA TRP A 29 1.46 8.67 2.43
C TRP A 29 0.31 8.44 1.45
N GLU A 30 -0.24 9.50 0.87
CA GLU A 30 -1.26 9.41 -0.19
C GLU A 30 -0.68 8.77 -1.46
N GLU A 31 0.49 9.21 -1.91
CA GLU A 31 1.17 8.63 -3.07
C GLU A 31 1.51 7.15 -2.86
N GLN A 32 2.09 6.79 -1.72
CA GLN A 32 2.40 5.39 -1.40
C GLN A 32 1.14 4.52 -1.32
N THR A 33 0.05 5.06 -0.80
CA THR A 33 -1.24 4.38 -0.75
C THR A 33 -1.82 4.14 -2.15
N GLY A 34 -1.72 5.11 -3.05
CA GLY A 34 -2.13 4.98 -4.45
C GLY A 34 -1.32 3.89 -5.16
N LEU A 35 0.01 3.95 -5.06
CA LEU A 35 0.91 2.96 -5.64
C LEU A 35 0.60 1.53 -5.14
N ALA A 36 0.38 1.36 -3.83
CA ALA A 36 0.08 0.06 -3.26
C ALA A 36 -1.26 -0.52 -3.75
N LYS A 37 -2.27 0.34 -3.99
CA LYS A 37 -3.55 -0.05 -4.59
C LYS A 37 -3.37 -0.50 -6.04
N ASP A 38 -2.60 0.22 -6.83
CA ASP A 38 -2.32 -0.11 -8.25
C ASP A 38 -1.56 -1.43 -8.38
N ILE A 39 -0.57 -1.64 -7.52
CA ILE A 39 0.18 -2.89 -7.44
C ILE A 39 -0.76 -4.05 -7.09
N THR A 40 -1.63 -3.86 -6.10
CA THR A 40 -2.60 -4.89 -5.69
C THR A 40 -3.55 -5.27 -6.83
N GLN A 41 -4.08 -4.29 -7.58
CA GLN A 41 -4.89 -4.56 -8.76
C GLN A 41 -4.10 -5.31 -9.84
N SER A 42 -2.86 -4.88 -10.12
CA SER A 42 -2.01 -5.48 -11.13
C SER A 42 -1.71 -6.95 -10.81
N PHE A 43 -1.40 -7.25 -9.54
CA PHE A 43 -1.23 -8.63 -9.08
C PHE A 43 -2.52 -9.43 -9.22
N ARG A 44 -3.68 -8.87 -8.88
CA ARG A 44 -4.97 -9.55 -9.02
C ARG A 44 -5.28 -9.92 -10.46
N VAL A 45 -5.06 -9.01 -11.41
CA VAL A 45 -5.24 -9.26 -12.85
C VAL A 45 -4.23 -10.28 -13.35
N GLY A 46 -2.96 -10.14 -12.99
CA GLY A 46 -1.90 -11.09 -13.37
C GLY A 46 -2.18 -12.51 -12.90
N LEU A 47 -2.63 -12.67 -11.65
CA LEU A 47 -3.06 -13.98 -11.11
C LEU A 47 -4.29 -14.54 -11.82
N GLY A 48 -5.22 -13.68 -12.25
CA GLY A 48 -6.37 -14.08 -13.06
C GLY A 48 -5.98 -14.59 -14.45
N ASN A 49 -4.92 -14.03 -15.04
CA ASN A 49 -4.43 -14.41 -16.38
C ASN A 49 -3.57 -15.69 -16.39
N LEU A 50 -3.11 -16.16 -15.23
CA LEU A 50 -2.31 -17.39 -15.09
C LEU A 50 -3.18 -18.66 -14.97
N ARG A 51 -4.51 -18.54 -15.15
CA ARG A 51 -5.47 -19.64 -15.17
C ARG A 51 -5.72 -20.12 -16.60
#